data_AF-A0A485KFU7-F1
#
_entry.id   AF-A0A485KFU7-F1
#
_cell.length_a   1.000
_cell.length_b   1.000
_cell.length_c   1.000
_cell.angle_alpha   90.00
_cell.angle_beta   90.00
_cell.angle_gamma   90.00
#
_symmetry.space_group_name_H-M   'P 1'
#
loop_
_entity.id
_entity.type
_entity.pdbx_description
1 polymer ?
#
loop_
_entity_poly.entity_id
_entity_poly.type
_entity_poly.pdbx_seq_one_letter_code
_entity_poly.pdbx_strand_id
1 'polypeptide(L)'
;MLDDNNTSDSDVGRALEAASHCGHNRVVQILLARAADTVPLAAFDTSLASAVRRWHTDIAEMLLQSDGRPSQVAMVDVADAASRGHVEMLVLLAKYNPNVADNLTWTDVWEAAIVAAAAESSVGQMQVLQWLLDTTGPSIDVVQHAMGTASDDVIRATLRDYLLEQEL
;
A
#
# COMPACT_ATOMS: atom_id res chain seq x y z
N MET A 1 -28.08 -38.27 -8.19
CA MET A 1 -27.95 -38.07 -6.74
C MET A 1 -27.25 -36.74 -6.60
N LEU A 2 -27.98 -35.73 -6.19
CA LEU A 2 -27.46 -34.39 -5.94
C LEU A 2 -26.59 -34.44 -4.67
N ASP A 3 -25.71 -33.45 -4.57
CA ASP A 3 -25.08 -32.93 -3.34
C ASP A 3 -23.74 -33.56 -2.92
N ASP A 4 -22.66 -33.06 -3.53
CA ASP A 4 -21.37 -32.84 -2.88
C ASP A 4 -20.78 -31.52 -3.42
N ASN A 5 -21.50 -30.41 -3.18
CA ASN A 5 -21.03 -29.05 -3.49
C ASN A 5 -19.99 -28.61 -2.46
N ASN A 6 -18.87 -29.34 -2.40
CA ASN A 6 -17.69 -28.93 -1.68
C ASN A 6 -16.85 -28.05 -2.63
N THR A 7 -17.29 -26.82 -2.87
CA THR A 7 -16.39 -25.77 -3.39
C THR A 7 -15.29 -25.60 -2.36
N SER A 8 -14.16 -26.25 -2.60
CA SER A 8 -13.05 -26.28 -1.66
C SER A 8 -12.61 -24.85 -1.34
N ASP A 9 -12.20 -24.58 -0.10
CA ASP A 9 -11.75 -23.26 0.35
C ASP A 9 -10.67 -22.62 -0.56
N SER A 10 -9.94 -23.46 -1.29
CA SER A 10 -9.01 -23.12 -2.36
C SER A 10 -9.67 -22.38 -3.54
N ASP A 11 -10.87 -22.79 -3.96
CA ASP A 11 -11.59 -22.21 -5.09
C ASP A 11 -12.13 -20.81 -4.76
N VAL A 12 -12.60 -20.62 -3.51
CA VAL A 12 -13.06 -19.31 -3.02
C VAL A 12 -11.90 -18.33 -2.93
N GLY A 13 -10.74 -18.76 -2.43
CA GLY A 13 -9.53 -17.95 -2.40
C GLY A 13 -9.08 -17.49 -3.79
N ARG A 14 -9.06 -18.40 -4.77
CA ARG A 14 -8.73 -18.07 -6.17
C ARG A 14 -9.74 -17.13 -6.82
N ALA A 15 -11.03 -17.30 -6.51
CA ALA A 15 -12.07 -16.40 -7.00
C ALA A 15 -11.91 -15.00 -6.40
N LEU A 16 -11.54 -14.90 -5.13
CA LEU A 16 -11.30 -13.62 -4.45
C LEU A 16 -10.09 -12.91 -5.04
N GLU A 17 -9.00 -13.63 -5.31
CA GLU A 17 -7.82 -13.08 -5.97
C GLU A 17 -8.16 -12.54 -7.36
N ALA A 18 -8.84 -13.32 -8.19
CA ALA A 18 -9.22 -12.91 -9.54
C ALA A 18 -10.16 -11.69 -9.53
N ALA A 19 -11.15 -11.68 -8.63
CA ALA A 19 -12.06 -10.54 -8.48
C ALA A 19 -11.32 -9.27 -8.01
N SER A 20 -10.35 -9.45 -7.11
CA SER A 20 -9.53 -8.35 -6.58
C SER A 20 -8.59 -7.80 -7.64
N HIS A 21 -7.99 -8.67 -8.46
CA HIS A 21 -7.16 -8.28 -9.59
C HIS A 21 -7.94 -7.52 -10.67
N CYS A 22 -9.15 -7.98 -10.97
CA CYS A 22 -9.99 -7.43 -12.03
C CYS A 22 -10.83 -6.20 -11.61
N GLY A 23 -10.80 -5.78 -10.34
CA GLY A 23 -11.56 -4.62 -9.89
C GLY A 23 -13.05 -4.88 -9.69
N HIS A 24 -13.45 -6.12 -9.40
CA HIS A 24 -14.85 -6.50 -9.29
C HIS A 24 -15.39 -6.31 -7.87
N ASN A 25 -15.58 -5.06 -7.44
CA ASN A 25 -16.01 -4.68 -6.08
C ASN A 25 -17.19 -5.53 -5.56
N ARG A 26 -18.23 -5.69 -6.38
CA ARG A 26 -19.43 -6.44 -5.97
C ARG A 26 -19.16 -7.94 -5.77
N VAL A 27 -18.29 -8.52 -6.59
CA VAL A 27 -17.91 -9.93 -6.47
C VAL A 27 -17.05 -10.12 -5.24
N VAL A 28 -16.09 -9.22 -4.98
CA VAL A 28 -15.28 -9.21 -3.76
C VAL A 28 -16.18 -9.17 -2.52
N GLN A 29 -17.17 -8.28 -2.45
CA GLN A 29 -18.10 -8.24 -1.31
C GLN A 29 -18.85 -9.56 -1.08
N ILE A 30 -19.34 -10.19 -2.16
CA ILE A 30 -20.07 -11.47 -2.07
C ILE A 30 -19.14 -12.58 -1.61
N LEU A 31 -17.90 -12.59 -2.10
CA LEU A 31 -16.89 -13.58 -1.72
C LEU A 31 -16.46 -13.38 -0.28
N LEU A 32 -16.18 -12.14 0.16
CA LEU A 32 -15.86 -11.81 1.54
C LEU A 32 -16.95 -12.22 2.53
N ALA A 33 -18.22 -11.96 2.18
CA ALA A 33 -19.36 -12.38 3.00
C ALA A 33 -19.52 -13.91 3.11
N ARG A 34 -18.95 -14.68 2.17
CA ARG A 34 -18.90 -16.15 2.20
C ARG A 34 -17.60 -16.69 2.80
N ALA A 35 -16.53 -15.91 2.75
CA ALA A 35 -15.16 -16.30 3.05
C ALA A 35 -14.76 -16.13 4.53
N ALA A 36 -15.58 -15.44 5.32
CA ALA A 36 -15.28 -15.05 6.70
C ALA A 36 -14.85 -16.21 7.63
N ASP A 37 -15.24 -17.45 7.33
CA ASP A 37 -14.87 -18.61 8.16
C ASP A 37 -14.02 -19.67 7.42
N THR A 38 -13.74 -19.48 6.12
CA THR A 38 -13.27 -20.59 5.27
C THR A 38 -12.06 -20.28 4.41
N VAL A 39 -11.81 -19.02 4.03
CA VAL A 39 -10.69 -18.70 3.14
C VAL A 39 -9.37 -18.62 3.92
N PRO A 40 -8.31 -19.33 3.48
CA PRO A 40 -7.01 -19.25 4.13
C PRO A 40 -6.43 -17.82 4.07
N LEU A 41 -5.73 -17.41 5.13
CA LEU A 41 -5.07 -16.09 5.24
C LEU A 41 -4.16 -15.79 4.02
N ALA A 42 -3.48 -16.79 3.48
CA ALA A 42 -2.62 -16.64 2.30
C ALA A 42 -3.39 -16.19 1.04
N ALA A 43 -4.66 -16.59 0.90
CA ALA A 43 -5.49 -16.16 -0.22
C ALA A 43 -6.00 -14.72 -0.05
N PHE A 44 -6.26 -14.29 1.19
CA PHE A 44 -6.52 -12.89 1.51
C PHE A 44 -5.32 -12.00 1.19
N ASP A 45 -4.12 -12.40 1.62
CA ASP A 45 -2.87 -11.69 1.36
C ASP A 45 -2.62 -11.52 -0.14
N THR A 46 -2.80 -12.59 -0.92
CA THR A 46 -2.62 -12.54 -2.39
C THR A 46 -3.67 -11.68 -3.07
N SER A 47 -4.90 -11.69 -2.57
CA SER A 47 -6.00 -10.84 -3.06
C SER A 47 -5.73 -9.36 -2.78
N LEU A 48 -5.23 -9.04 -1.58
CA LEU A 48 -4.85 -7.68 -1.20
C LEU A 48 -3.70 -7.19 -2.08
N ALA A 49 -2.65 -7.99 -2.25
CA ALA A 49 -1.54 -7.69 -3.17
C ALA A 49 -2.06 -7.35 -4.57
N SER A 50 -2.97 -8.17 -5.09
CA SER A 50 -3.57 -7.97 -6.40
C SER A 50 -4.38 -6.68 -6.49
N ALA A 51 -5.14 -6.34 -5.45
CA ALA A 51 -5.88 -5.09 -5.39
C ALA A 51 -4.95 -3.87 -5.34
N VAL A 52 -3.90 -3.91 -4.52
CA VAL A 52 -2.93 -2.80 -4.37
C VAL A 52 -2.16 -2.59 -5.67
N ARG A 53 -1.60 -3.66 -6.25
CA ARG A 53 -0.87 -3.63 -7.55
C ARG A 53 -1.75 -3.27 -8.74
N ARG A 54 -3.06 -3.32 -8.58
CA ARG A 54 -4.04 -2.90 -9.60
C ARG A 54 -4.78 -1.63 -9.20
N TRP A 55 -4.38 -0.99 -8.10
CA TRP A 55 -4.88 0.29 -7.62
C TRP A 55 -6.38 0.31 -7.37
N HIS A 56 -6.95 -0.84 -7.01
CA HIS A 56 -8.34 -0.96 -6.64
C HIS A 56 -8.50 -0.60 -5.16
N THR A 57 -8.40 0.69 -4.84
CA THR A 57 -8.41 1.21 -3.46
C THR A 57 -9.65 0.75 -2.67
N ASP A 58 -10.83 0.74 -3.28
CA ASP A 58 -12.05 0.25 -2.63
C ASP A 58 -11.95 -1.23 -2.25
N ILE A 59 -11.33 -2.05 -3.11
CA ILE A 59 -11.13 -3.48 -2.87
C ILE A 59 -10.09 -3.68 -1.78
N ALA A 60 -8.97 -2.96 -1.86
CA ALA A 60 -7.95 -2.98 -0.82
C ALA A 60 -8.55 -2.60 0.53
N GLU A 61 -9.44 -1.59 0.58
CA GLU A 61 -10.12 -1.20 1.81
C GLU A 61 -11.04 -2.32 2.32
N MET A 62 -11.88 -2.89 1.44
CA MET A 62 -12.74 -4.02 1.82
C MET A 62 -11.93 -5.20 2.36
N LEU A 63 -10.80 -5.52 1.74
CA LEU A 63 -9.90 -6.60 2.15
C LEU A 63 -9.22 -6.29 3.50
N LEU A 64 -8.72 -5.07 3.69
CA LEU A 64 -8.09 -4.62 4.94
C LEU A 64 -9.09 -4.57 6.11
N GLN A 65 -10.34 -4.19 5.83
CA GLN A 65 -11.42 -4.23 6.82
C GLN A 65 -11.82 -5.67 7.18
N SER A 66 -11.63 -6.62 6.27
CA SER A 66 -12.29 -7.94 6.36
C SER A 66 -11.70 -8.95 7.34
N ASP A 67 -10.60 -8.67 8.04
CA ASP A 67 -10.25 -9.51 9.21
C ASP A 67 -9.20 -8.91 10.17
N GLY A 68 -8.88 -7.61 10.06
CA GLY A 68 -8.02 -6.91 11.03
C GLY A 68 -6.63 -7.52 11.26
N ARG A 69 -6.15 -8.41 10.39
CA ARG A 69 -4.85 -9.06 10.50
C ARG A 69 -3.82 -8.26 9.69
N PRO A 70 -2.68 -7.87 10.28
CA PRO A 70 -1.64 -7.15 9.56
C PRO A 70 -1.06 -8.08 8.49
N SER A 71 -1.39 -7.79 7.22
CA SER A 71 -0.80 -8.47 6.08
C SER A 71 0.66 -8.06 5.92
N GLN A 72 1.56 -9.03 5.74
CA GLN A 72 2.96 -8.76 5.41
C GLN A 72 3.14 -8.24 3.97
N VAL A 73 2.09 -8.29 3.14
CA VAL A 73 2.18 -7.95 1.71
C VAL A 73 2.19 -6.44 1.45
N ALA A 74 1.79 -5.62 2.44
CA ALA A 74 1.88 -4.16 2.34
C ALA A 74 3.31 -3.65 2.08
N MET A 75 4.35 -4.44 2.36
CA MET A 75 5.75 -3.99 2.25
C MET A 75 6.24 -3.76 0.80
N VAL A 76 5.78 -4.56 -0.17
CA VAL A 76 6.32 -4.49 -1.55
C VAL A 76 5.60 -3.45 -2.41
N ASP A 77 4.33 -3.19 -2.11
CA ASP A 77 3.48 -2.40 -3.00
C ASP A 77 3.40 -0.90 -2.63
N VAL A 78 3.95 -0.49 -1.46
CA VAL A 78 3.99 0.91 -1.02
C VAL A 78 4.93 1.75 -1.87
N ALA A 79 6.11 1.24 -2.22
CA ALA A 79 7.05 1.96 -3.08
C ALA A 79 6.51 2.13 -4.52
N ASP A 80 5.76 1.16 -5.05
CA ASP A 80 5.10 1.27 -6.37
C ASP A 80 3.86 2.19 -6.32
N ALA A 81 3.11 2.18 -5.22
CA ALA A 81 2.04 3.16 -5.00
C ALA A 81 2.61 4.59 -4.92
N ALA A 82 3.76 4.76 -4.26
CA ALA A 82 4.46 6.03 -4.17
C ALA A 82 5.01 6.48 -5.52
N SER A 83 5.76 5.64 -6.26
CA SER A 83 6.31 5.98 -7.58
C SER A 83 5.26 6.34 -8.64
N ARG A 84 4.00 5.97 -8.41
CA ARG A 84 2.87 6.30 -9.30
C ARG A 84 2.00 7.45 -8.79
N GLY A 85 2.27 7.99 -7.61
CA GLY A 85 1.53 9.12 -7.05
C GLY A 85 0.17 8.75 -6.44
N HIS A 86 -0.05 7.50 -6.02
CA HIS A 86 -1.34 7.03 -5.51
C HIS A 86 -1.50 7.31 -4.01
N VAL A 87 -1.73 8.59 -3.67
CA VAL A 87 -1.88 9.07 -2.29
C VAL A 87 -2.96 8.30 -1.53
N GLU A 88 -4.13 8.05 -2.13
CA GLU A 88 -5.25 7.40 -1.45
C GLU A 88 -4.93 5.96 -1.03
N MET A 89 -4.17 5.24 -1.87
CA MET A 89 -3.70 3.90 -1.53
C MET A 89 -2.70 3.94 -0.38
N LEU A 90 -1.78 4.90 -0.37
CA LEU A 90 -0.79 5.06 0.71
C LEU A 90 -1.46 5.42 2.04
N VAL A 91 -2.43 6.35 2.02
CA VAL A 91 -3.23 6.72 3.19
C VAL A 91 -3.99 5.52 3.72
N LEU A 92 -4.59 4.72 2.82
CA LEU A 92 -5.29 3.49 3.20
C LEU A 92 -4.34 2.49 3.86
N LEU A 93 -3.18 2.21 3.24
CA LEU A 93 -2.20 1.26 3.76
C LEU A 93 -1.65 1.70 5.13
N ALA A 94 -1.41 3.00 5.33
CA ALA A 94 -0.99 3.54 6.63
C ALA A 94 -2.07 3.45 7.71
N LYS A 95 -3.34 3.70 7.36
CA LYS A 95 -4.48 3.61 8.31
C LYS A 95 -4.61 2.23 8.94
N TYR A 96 -4.43 1.17 8.15
CA TYR A 96 -4.56 -0.22 8.63
C TYR A 96 -3.23 -0.81 9.14
N ASN A 97 -2.15 -0.01 9.18
CA ASN A 97 -0.86 -0.43 9.70
C ASN A 97 -0.20 0.68 10.56
N PRO A 98 -0.69 0.92 11.79
CA PRO A 98 -0.28 2.06 12.61
C PRO A 98 1.15 1.99 13.17
N ASN A 99 1.89 0.89 12.99
CA ASN A 99 3.23 0.72 13.57
C ASN A 99 4.35 1.27 12.66
N VAL A 100 4.27 2.56 12.36
CA VAL A 100 5.31 3.33 11.65
C VAL A 100 6.63 3.41 12.47
N ALA A 101 6.62 3.07 13.77
CA ALA A 101 7.76 3.31 14.67
C ALA A 101 8.51 2.07 15.20
N ASP A 102 7.93 0.86 15.20
CA ASP A 102 8.41 -0.22 16.09
C ASP A 102 8.91 -1.51 15.40
N ASN A 103 8.99 -1.55 14.06
CA ASN A 103 9.77 -2.60 13.39
C ASN A 103 10.76 -1.98 12.38
N LEU A 104 12.00 -2.45 12.44
CA LEU A 104 13.09 -2.02 11.54
C LEU A 104 12.81 -2.36 10.06
N THR A 105 11.84 -3.24 9.79
CA THR A 105 11.53 -3.71 8.43
C THR A 105 10.66 -2.74 7.62
N TRP A 106 9.91 -1.83 8.25
CA TRP A 106 8.99 -0.92 7.55
C TRP A 106 9.54 0.50 7.39
N THR A 107 10.49 0.94 8.22
CA THR A 107 11.25 2.18 7.99
C THR A 107 11.84 2.14 6.58
N ASP A 108 12.52 1.05 6.21
CA ASP A 108 13.08 0.83 4.87
C ASP A 108 12.05 0.95 3.73
N VAL A 109 10.79 0.54 3.98
CA VAL A 109 9.70 0.60 2.98
C VAL A 109 9.25 2.03 2.73
N TRP A 110 9.04 2.81 3.79
CA TRP A 110 8.68 4.23 3.66
C TRP A 110 9.85 5.07 3.13
N GLU A 111 11.09 4.76 3.51
CA GLU A 111 12.29 5.39 2.95
C GLU A 111 12.38 5.12 1.45
N ALA A 112 12.18 3.87 1.01
CA ALA A 112 12.12 3.53 -0.41
C ALA A 112 10.98 4.26 -1.13
N ALA A 113 9.83 4.45 -0.47
CA ALA A 113 8.70 5.21 -1.01
C ALA A 113 9.04 6.70 -1.20
N ILE A 114 9.75 7.32 -0.26
CA ILE A 114 10.22 8.71 -0.37
C ILE A 114 11.19 8.85 -1.55
N VAL A 115 12.16 7.95 -1.66
CA VAL A 115 13.14 7.94 -2.76
C VAL A 115 12.45 7.74 -4.11
N ALA A 116 11.48 6.83 -4.17
CA ALA A 116 10.71 6.53 -5.38
C ALA A 116 9.80 7.70 -5.79
N ALA A 117 9.13 8.35 -4.83
CA ALA A 117 8.34 9.55 -5.08
C ALA A 117 9.21 10.70 -5.57
N ALA A 118 10.43 10.84 -5.05
CA ALA A 118 11.37 11.87 -5.49
C ALA A 118 11.90 11.62 -6.93
N ALA A 119 12.10 10.35 -7.30
CA ALA A 119 12.65 9.96 -8.60
C ALA A 119 11.69 10.17 -9.79
N GLU A 120 10.41 10.47 -9.55
CA GLU A 120 9.40 10.64 -10.58
C GLU A 120 8.80 12.04 -10.53
N SER A 121 8.54 12.65 -11.69
CA SER A 121 7.98 14.01 -11.76
C SER A 121 6.52 13.96 -12.22
N SER A 122 5.60 14.11 -11.27
CA SER A 122 4.17 14.30 -11.55
C SER A 122 3.48 15.12 -10.47
N VAL A 123 2.31 15.70 -10.77
CA VAL A 123 1.53 16.50 -9.81
C VAL A 123 1.14 15.68 -8.57
N GLY A 124 0.87 14.38 -8.74
CA GLY A 124 0.56 13.47 -7.64
C GLY A 124 1.77 13.20 -6.74
N GLN A 125 2.99 13.28 -7.27
CA GLN A 125 4.19 13.01 -6.49
C GLN A 125 4.46 14.06 -5.42
N MET A 126 4.16 15.33 -5.70
CA MET A 126 4.29 16.36 -4.68
C MET A 126 3.37 16.11 -3.49
N GLN A 127 2.16 15.62 -3.74
CA GLN A 127 1.22 15.28 -2.68
C GLN A 127 1.67 14.05 -1.88
N VAL A 128 2.16 13.01 -2.57
CA VAL A 128 2.73 11.82 -1.92
C VAL A 128 3.95 12.20 -1.08
N LEU A 129 4.88 12.95 -1.66
CA LEU A 129 6.12 13.34 -1.01
C LEU A 129 5.85 14.16 0.26
N GLN A 130 5.00 15.19 0.16
CA GLN A 130 4.64 15.99 1.33
C GLN A 130 3.97 15.13 2.42
N TRP A 131 3.02 14.29 2.03
CA TRP A 131 2.33 13.42 2.98
C TRP A 131 3.29 12.43 3.66
N LEU A 132 4.25 11.87 2.91
CA LEU A 132 5.27 10.96 3.44
C LEU A 132 6.19 11.68 4.43
N LEU A 133 6.66 12.88 4.10
CA LEU A 133 7.50 13.69 5.01
C LEU A 133 6.75 13.98 6.32
N ASP A 134 5.50 14.43 6.21
CA ASP A 134 4.67 14.81 7.36
C ASP A 134 4.30 13.61 8.25
N THR A 135 4.06 12.45 7.65
CA THR A 135 3.54 11.26 8.36
C THR A 135 4.65 10.38 8.93
N THR A 136 5.77 10.25 8.22
CA THR A 136 6.84 9.30 8.59
C THR A 136 7.99 9.95 9.36
N GLY A 137 8.15 11.28 9.26
CA GLY A 137 9.26 11.99 9.90
C GLY A 137 10.62 11.38 9.58
N PRO A 138 10.99 11.25 8.29
CA PRO A 138 12.17 10.48 7.90
C PRO A 138 13.46 11.12 8.40
N SER A 139 14.49 10.28 8.57
CA SER A 139 15.81 10.74 8.97
C SER A 139 16.44 11.63 7.90
N ILE A 140 17.36 12.52 8.34
CA ILE A 140 18.08 13.44 7.46
C ILE A 140 18.80 12.69 6.33
N ASP A 141 19.37 11.53 6.62
CA ASP A 141 20.12 10.71 5.65
C ASP A 141 19.23 10.26 4.47
N VAL A 142 17.97 9.91 4.75
CA VAL A 142 16.99 9.50 3.74
C VAL A 142 16.59 10.66 2.85
N VAL A 143 16.33 11.82 3.45
CA VAL A 143 15.95 13.03 2.71
C VAL A 143 17.10 13.49 1.82
N GLN A 144 18.35 13.41 2.31
CA GLN A 144 19.53 13.67 1.51
C GLN A 144 19.70 12.67 0.37
N HIS A 145 19.44 11.38 0.62
CA HIS A 145 19.48 10.35 -0.42
C HIS A 145 18.42 10.60 -1.51
N ALA A 146 17.18 10.87 -1.12
CA ALA A 146 16.07 11.18 -2.02
C ALA A 146 16.32 12.48 -2.83
N MET A 147 16.98 13.48 -2.23
CA MET A 147 17.37 14.70 -2.93
C MET A 147 18.38 14.42 -4.05
N GLY A 148 19.26 13.42 -3.87
CA GLY A 148 20.18 12.94 -4.90
C GLY A 148 19.51 12.21 -6.06
N THR A 149 18.36 11.56 -5.82
CA THR A 149 17.57 10.85 -6.84
C THR A 149 16.48 11.72 -7.44
N ALA A 150 16.23 12.91 -6.90
CA ALA A 150 15.15 13.78 -7.30
C ALA A 150 15.18 14.12 -8.80
N SER A 151 14.04 13.94 -9.46
CA SER A 151 13.89 14.13 -10.91
C SER A 151 13.75 15.59 -11.35
N ASP A 152 13.21 16.45 -10.48
CA ASP A 152 12.93 17.86 -10.76
C ASP A 152 13.40 18.77 -9.61
N ASP A 153 13.68 20.03 -9.93
CA ASP A 153 14.10 21.05 -8.98
C ASP A 153 13.03 21.40 -7.95
N VAL A 154 11.74 21.24 -8.28
CA VAL A 154 10.64 21.44 -7.32
C VAL A 154 10.71 20.41 -6.19
N ILE A 155 10.90 19.13 -6.53
CA ILE A 155 11.06 18.04 -5.56
C ILE A 155 12.31 18.30 -4.70
N ARG A 156 13.42 18.70 -5.33
CA ARG A 156 14.65 19.05 -4.58
C ARG A 156 14.45 20.23 -3.64
N ALA A 157 13.70 21.24 -4.05
CA ALA A 157 13.39 22.39 -3.22
C ALA A 157 12.58 21.98 -1.99
N THR A 158 11.53 21.18 -2.15
CA THR A 158 10.72 20.68 -1.03
C THR A 158 11.55 19.84 -0.05
N LEU A 159 12.41 18.94 -0.54
CA LEU A 159 13.29 18.16 0.33
C LEU A 159 14.30 19.04 1.07
N ARG A 160 14.83 20.09 0.41
CA ARG A 160 15.72 21.07 1.06
C ARG A 160 14.98 21.86 2.13
N ASP A 161 13.76 22.31 1.86
CA ASP A 161 12.97 23.10 2.80
C ASP A 161 12.68 22.26 4.06
N TYR A 162 12.32 20.98 3.90
CA TYR A 162 12.17 20.05 5.02
C TYR A 162 13.45 19.92 5.86
N LEU A 163 14.64 19.82 5.23
CA LEU A 163 15.91 19.77 5.98
C LEU A 163 16.17 21.05 6.79
N LEU A 164 15.87 22.22 6.21
CA LEU A 164 16.05 23.50 6.90
C LEU A 164 15.13 23.64 8.12
N GLU A 165 13.92 23.10 8.03
CA GLU A 165 12.96 23.09 9.15
C GLU A 165 13.42 22.21 10.32
N GLN A 166 14.18 21.14 10.06
CA GLN A 166 14.70 20.22 11.09
C GLN A 166 16.01 20.71 11.75
N GLU A 167 16.68 21.70 11.16
CA GLU A 167 17.91 22.30 11.70
C GLU A 167 17.66 23.51 12.65
N LEU A 168 16.40 23.89 12.87
CA LEU A 168 15.95 25.01 13.72
C LEU A 168 15.42 24.55 15.08
#